data_AF-A0A3S3RKY1-F1
#
_entry.id   AF-A0A3S3RKY1-F1
#
_cell.length_a   1.000
_cell.length_b   1.000
_cell.length_c   1.000
_cell.angle_alpha   90.00
_cell.angle_beta   90.00
_cell.angle_gamma   90.00
#
_symmetry.space_group_name_H-M   'P 1'
#
loop_
_entity.id
_entity.type
_entity.pdbx_description
1 polymer ?
#
loop_
_entity_poly.entity_id
_entity_poly.type
_entity_poly.pdbx_seq_one_letter_code
_entity_poly.pdbx_strand_id
1 'polypeptide(L)'
;MLAPIRIEDPEDTPVSLDDVKLHCRVDFDDDDLLLEAFLDAATAHMEKVLDIALVTQTWRQDFDSFKCLRLVKGRAQSEGLIVEYWDTGNVEQTLPGPTYRMLVDSVGAYVAIAPGETWPQIYCRPDAVSVSYVAGSAPEDVPAALKAAILLHVAHLYQNREAVTVDAVSNFLPLGYEALIWPFKRPGL
;
A
#
# COMPACT_ATOMS: atom_id res chain seq x y z
N MET A 1 -11.09 -13.53 4.95
CA MET A 1 -10.41 -12.24 5.09
C MET A 1 -10.89 -11.33 3.99
N LEU A 2 -11.42 -10.17 4.34
CA LEU A 2 -11.91 -9.21 3.36
C LEU A 2 -10.74 -8.40 2.80
N ALA A 3 -10.92 -7.82 1.61
CA ALA A 3 -9.90 -6.97 1.01
C ALA A 3 -9.70 -5.73 1.89
N PRO A 4 -8.45 -5.28 2.09
CA PRO A 4 -8.20 -4.05 2.83
C PRO A 4 -8.81 -2.86 2.08
N ILE A 5 -9.43 -1.96 2.83
CA ILE A 5 -10.02 -0.73 2.33
C ILE A 5 -9.14 0.45 2.76
N ARG A 6 -8.92 1.39 1.84
CA ARG A 6 -8.23 2.64 2.17
C ARG A 6 -9.24 3.58 2.82
N ILE A 7 -8.89 4.11 4.00
CA ILE A 7 -9.73 5.07 4.74
C ILE A 7 -9.28 6.48 4.43
N GLU A 8 -7.97 6.72 4.48
CA GLU A 8 -7.37 8.04 4.23
C GLU A 8 -6.36 7.92 3.08
N ASP A 9 -6.46 8.85 2.15
CA ASP A 9 -5.53 8.98 1.03
C ASP A 9 -4.19 9.54 1.52
N PRO A 10 -3.07 9.23 0.85
CA PRO A 10 -1.78 9.82 1.20
C PRO A 10 -1.77 11.33 0.93
N GLU A 11 -1.22 12.10 1.87
CA GLU A 11 -1.09 13.56 1.74
C GLU A 11 0.02 13.95 0.74
N ASP A 12 1.05 13.11 0.64
CA ASP A 12 2.22 13.34 -0.21
C ASP A 12 2.35 12.29 -1.32
N THR A 13 3.05 12.67 -2.39
CA THR A 13 3.43 11.77 -3.47
C THR A 13 4.85 11.24 -3.26
N PRO A 14 5.18 10.03 -3.74
CA PRO A 14 6.52 9.45 -3.57
C PRO A 14 7.62 10.20 -4.34
N VAL A 15 7.23 10.96 -5.37
CA VAL A 15 8.11 11.74 -6.24
C VAL A 15 7.36 13.05 -6.58
N SER A 16 8.06 14.17 -6.64
CA SER A 16 7.44 15.47 -6.92
C SER A 16 7.07 15.62 -8.41
N LEU A 17 6.14 16.53 -8.72
CA LEU A 17 5.81 16.86 -10.10
C LEU A 17 7.03 17.43 -10.86
N ASP A 18 7.85 18.24 -10.19
CA ASP A 18 9.07 18.80 -10.78
C ASP A 18 10.08 17.71 -11.20
N ASP A 19 10.23 16.66 -10.38
CA ASP A 19 11.06 15.51 -10.72
C ASP A 19 10.52 14.76 -11.95
N VAL A 20 9.19 14.64 -12.06
CA VAL A 20 8.52 14.03 -13.22
C VAL A 20 8.73 14.86 -14.48
N LYS A 21 8.55 16.19 -14.40
CA LYS A 21 8.80 17.14 -15.51
C LYS A 21 10.25 17.08 -15.96
N LEU A 22 11.19 17.09 -15.02
CA LEU A 22 12.61 16.95 -15.29
C LEU A 22 12.93 15.62 -16.01
N HIS A 23 12.33 14.50 -15.56
CA HIS A 23 12.53 13.19 -16.16
C HIS A 23 11.94 13.10 -17.58
N CYS A 24 10.76 13.69 -17.80
CA CYS A 24 10.09 13.72 -19.10
C CYS A 24 10.63 14.80 -20.04
N ARG A 25 11.52 15.68 -19.56
CA ARG A 25 12.03 16.86 -20.26
C ARG A 25 10.93 17.84 -20.68
N VAL A 26 9.99 18.06 -19.78
CA VAL A 26 8.88 19.02 -19.92
C VAL A 26 9.25 20.29 -19.15
N ASP A 27 9.22 21.44 -19.82
CA ASP A 27 9.61 22.76 -19.26
C ASP A 27 8.44 23.78 -19.24
N PHE A 28 7.21 23.30 -19.43
CA PHE A 28 5.98 24.07 -19.45
C PHE A 28 4.92 23.45 -18.53
N ASP A 29 3.87 24.21 -18.21
CA ASP A 29 2.89 23.85 -17.17
C ASP A 29 1.57 23.28 -17.74
N ASP A 30 1.35 23.38 -19.06
CA ASP A 30 0.11 22.92 -19.72
C ASP A 30 -0.16 21.41 -19.52
N ASP A 31 0.90 20.62 -19.28
CA ASP A 31 0.82 19.16 -19.08
C ASP A 31 0.81 18.75 -17.60
N ASP A 32 0.79 19.69 -16.65
CA ASP A 32 0.90 19.39 -15.21
C ASP A 32 -0.20 18.43 -14.73
N LEU A 33 -1.46 18.74 -15.05
CA LEU A 33 -2.61 17.88 -14.71
C LEU A 33 -2.49 16.48 -15.33
N LEU A 34 -1.88 16.37 -16.51
CA LEU A 34 -1.69 15.10 -17.19
C LEU A 34 -0.59 14.27 -16.53
N LEU A 35 0.53 14.91 -16.17
CA LEU A 35 1.65 14.28 -15.49
C LEU A 35 1.28 13.84 -14.06
N GLU A 36 0.49 14.65 -13.34
CA GLU A 36 -0.09 14.27 -12.05
C GLU A 36 -0.96 13.01 -12.17
N ALA A 37 -1.86 12.96 -13.16
CA ALA A 37 -2.70 11.79 -13.39
C ALA A 37 -1.89 10.52 -13.72
N PHE A 38 -0.79 10.65 -14.47
CA PHE A 38 0.11 9.53 -14.73
C PHE A 38 0.92 9.13 -13.51
N LEU A 39 1.34 10.08 -12.68
CA LEU A 39 2.02 9.81 -11.42
C LEU A 39 1.11 9.03 -10.47
N ASP A 40 -0.15 9.42 -10.35
CA ASP A 40 -1.16 8.72 -9.54
C ASP A 40 -1.37 7.29 -10.06
N ALA A 41 -1.56 7.14 -11.38
CA ALA A 41 -1.75 5.83 -12.00
C ALA A 41 -0.53 4.92 -11.81
N ALA A 42 0.68 5.44 -12.00
CA ALA A 42 1.92 4.70 -11.83
C ALA A 42 2.15 4.27 -10.37
N THR A 43 1.84 5.17 -9.43
CA THR A 43 1.93 4.92 -7.99
C THR A 43 0.92 3.85 -7.57
N ALA A 44 -0.35 3.99 -7.95
CA ALA A 44 -1.40 3.02 -7.64
C ALA A 44 -1.09 1.64 -8.24
N HIS A 45 -0.58 1.59 -9.47
CA HIS A 45 -0.14 0.34 -10.09
C HIS A 45 0.98 -0.33 -9.28
N MET A 46 2.01 0.43 -8.89
CA MET A 46 3.13 -0.10 -8.12
C MET A 46 2.70 -0.62 -6.75
N GLU A 47 1.88 0.15 -6.03
CA GLU A 47 1.33 -0.27 -4.72
C GLU A 47 0.48 -1.52 -4.83
N LYS A 48 -0.22 -1.72 -5.96
CA LYS A 48 -0.98 -2.93 -6.22
C LYS A 48 -0.10 -4.12 -6.55
N VAL A 49 0.95 -3.93 -7.35
CA VAL A 49 1.88 -5.01 -7.75
C VAL A 49 2.72 -5.50 -6.57
N LEU A 50 3.10 -4.59 -5.68
CA LEU A 50 3.96 -4.90 -4.53
C LEU A 50 3.18 -5.23 -3.25
N ASP A 51 1.87 -4.98 -3.22
CA ASP A 51 1.03 -5.02 -2.01
C ASP A 51 1.63 -4.22 -0.84
N ILE A 52 2.27 -3.09 -1.14
CA ILE A 52 2.80 -2.14 -0.16
C ILE A 52 2.08 -0.80 -0.26
N ALA A 53 2.16 -0.01 0.80
CA ALA A 53 1.96 1.43 0.76
C ALA A 53 3.33 2.10 0.55
N LEU A 54 3.44 3.02 -0.40
CA LEU A 54 4.68 3.77 -0.66
C LEU A 54 4.81 4.94 0.33
N VAL A 55 3.79 5.79 0.35
CA VAL A 55 3.67 6.94 1.26
C VAL A 55 2.67 6.61 2.38
N THR A 56 2.78 7.30 3.51
CA THR A 56 1.86 7.19 4.66
C THR A 56 0.39 7.34 4.25
N GLN A 57 -0.42 6.33 4.57
CA GLN A 57 -1.86 6.28 4.34
C GLN A 57 -2.53 5.34 5.35
N THR A 58 -3.82 5.55 5.62
CA THR A 58 -4.57 4.76 6.62
C THR A 58 -5.43 3.70 5.95
N TRP A 59 -5.28 2.45 6.39
CA TRP A 59 -6.00 1.28 5.88
C TRP A 59 -6.81 0.62 6.99
N ARG A 60 -7.93 0.00 6.59
CA ARG A 60 -8.66 -0.93 7.43
C ARG A 60 -8.73 -2.30 6.76
N GLN A 61 -8.61 -3.33 7.59
CA GLN A 61 -8.71 -4.71 7.14
C GLN A 61 -9.58 -5.52 8.10
N ASP A 62 -10.55 -6.23 7.52
CA ASP A 62 -11.55 -6.96 8.27
C ASP A 62 -11.30 -8.49 8.22
N PHE A 63 -11.45 -9.12 9.38
CA PHE A 63 -11.17 -10.52 9.66
C PHE A 63 -12.38 -11.19 10.29
N ASP A 64 -12.47 -12.51 10.11
CA ASP A 64 -13.51 -13.36 10.68
C ASP A 64 -13.21 -13.78 12.13
N SER A 65 -11.95 -13.68 12.56
CA SER A 65 -11.51 -14.10 13.90
C SER A 65 -10.14 -13.55 14.29
N PHE A 66 -9.83 -13.61 15.58
CA PHE A 66 -8.50 -13.25 16.13
C PHE A 66 -7.37 -14.25 15.81
N LYS A 67 -7.64 -15.35 15.09
CA LYS A 67 -6.63 -16.39 14.86
C LYS A 67 -5.51 -15.96 13.92
N CYS A 68 -5.82 -15.15 12.91
CA CYS A 68 -4.89 -14.77 11.86
C CYS A 68 -5.08 -13.30 11.46
N LEU A 69 -4.54 -12.38 12.25
CA LEU A 69 -4.60 -10.94 11.97
C LEU A 69 -3.40 -10.46 11.12
N ARG A 70 -3.17 -11.10 9.97
CA ARG A 70 -2.07 -10.73 9.06
C ARG A 70 -2.49 -9.58 8.15
N LEU A 71 -1.71 -8.51 8.15
CA LEU A 71 -1.98 -7.32 7.37
C LEU A 71 -1.47 -7.50 5.93
N VAL A 72 -2.36 -7.33 4.95
CA VAL A 72 -2.01 -7.50 3.52
C VAL A 72 -1.13 -6.36 3.07
N LYS A 73 -1.49 -5.10 3.36
CA LYS A 73 -0.67 -3.98 2.93
C LYS A 73 0.61 -3.91 3.75
N GLY A 74 1.74 -3.99 3.04
CA GLY A 74 3.07 -3.92 3.61
C GLY A 74 3.46 -2.52 4.06
N ARG A 75 4.54 -2.47 4.85
CA ARG A 75 5.02 -1.27 5.55
C ARG A 75 3.99 -0.72 6.54
N ALA A 76 3.22 -1.61 7.19
CA ALA A 76 2.38 -1.23 8.32
C ALA A 76 3.24 -0.73 9.49
N GLN A 77 2.79 0.34 10.14
CA GLN A 77 3.42 0.94 11.31
C GLN A 77 2.71 0.46 12.58
N SER A 78 3.45 0.40 13.70
CA SER A 78 2.86 0.03 15.00
C SER A 78 2.03 1.16 15.60
N GLU A 79 2.32 2.40 15.21
CA GLU A 79 1.59 3.59 15.62
C GLU A 79 0.27 3.70 14.84
N GLY A 80 -0.79 4.14 15.50
CA GLY A 80 -2.12 4.23 14.89
C GLY A 80 -2.83 2.88 14.67
N LEU A 81 -2.33 1.79 15.25
CA LEU A 81 -3.00 0.49 15.21
C LEU A 81 -4.21 0.47 16.15
N ILE A 82 -5.41 0.34 15.60
CA ILE A 82 -6.68 0.24 16.31
C ILE A 82 -7.33 -1.10 15.97
N VAL A 83 -7.70 -1.87 16.99
CA VAL A 83 -8.41 -3.15 16.82
C VAL A 83 -9.80 -3.02 17.41
N GLU A 84 -10.80 -3.17 16.55
CA GLU A 84 -12.22 -3.17 16.90
C GLU A 84 -12.77 -4.57 16.68
N TYR A 85 -13.73 -4.98 17.51
CA TYR A 85 -14.33 -6.30 17.41
C TYR A 85 -15.78 -6.28 17.85
N TRP A 86 -16.54 -7.26 17.37
CA TRP A 86 -17.92 -7.49 17.77
C TRP A 86 -17.96 -8.49 18.91
N ASP A 87 -18.44 -8.07 20.08
CA ASP A 87 -18.58 -8.93 21.26
C ASP A 87 -19.70 -9.97 21.08
N THR A 88 -19.90 -10.86 22.05
CA THR A 88 -20.94 -11.91 21.99
C THR A 88 -22.37 -11.36 21.94
N GLY A 89 -22.58 -10.11 22.35
CA GLY A 89 -23.84 -9.38 22.23
C GLY A 89 -24.04 -8.71 20.87
N ASN A 90 -23.09 -8.89 19.94
CA ASN A 90 -23.02 -8.20 18.65
C ASN A 90 -23.01 -6.67 18.81
N VAL A 91 -22.26 -6.19 19.81
CA VAL A 91 -21.94 -4.77 20.01
C VAL A 91 -20.47 -4.55 19.67
N GLU A 92 -20.19 -3.46 18.97
CA GLU A 92 -18.84 -3.06 18.61
C GLU A 92 -18.08 -2.55 19.84
N GLN A 93 -16.88 -3.08 20.04
CA GLN A 93 -15.99 -2.76 21.14
C GLN A 93 -14.59 -2.49 20.60
N THR A 94 -13.89 -1.52 21.20
CA THR A 94 -12.49 -1.25 20.90
C THR A 94 -11.60 -1.98 21.90
N LEU A 95 -10.63 -2.76 21.40
CA LEU A 95 -9.61 -3.38 22.24
C LEU A 95 -8.63 -2.32 22.75
N PRO A 96 -8.28 -2.32 24.05
CA PRO A 96 -7.25 -1.44 24.55
C PRO A 96 -5.89 -1.69 23.87
N GLY A 97 -5.19 -0.62 23.53
CA GLY A 97 -3.86 -0.68 22.91
C GLY A 97 -2.80 -1.57 23.59
N PRO A 98 -2.69 -1.65 24.94
CA PRO A 98 -1.70 -2.53 25.56
C PRO A 98 -2.01 -4.03 25.45
N THR A 99 -3.23 -4.40 25.05
CA THR A 99 -3.66 -5.81 24.94
C THR A 99 -3.08 -6.50 23.70
N TYR A 100 -2.67 -5.74 22.69
CA TYR A 100 -2.11 -6.27 21.45
C TYR A 100 -0.84 -5.53 21.04
N ARG A 101 -0.09 -6.12 20.10
CA ARG A 101 1.09 -5.52 19.50
C ARG A 101 1.24 -5.96 18.06
N MET A 102 1.88 -5.13 17.24
CA MET A 102 2.28 -5.53 15.90
C MET A 102 3.62 -6.28 15.96
N LEU A 103 3.71 -7.40 15.26
CA LEU A 103 4.94 -8.13 15.01
C LEU A 103 5.17 -8.23 13.50
N VAL A 104 6.43 -8.38 13.10
CA VAL A 104 6.82 -8.53 11.69
C VAL A 104 7.65 -9.81 11.57
N ASP A 105 7.27 -10.68 10.64
CA ASP A 105 8.06 -11.85 10.25
C ASP A 105 8.53 -11.74 8.79
N SER A 106 9.06 -12.82 8.23
CA SER A 106 9.54 -12.86 6.84
C SER A 106 8.43 -12.69 5.79
N VAL A 107 7.15 -12.86 6.15
CA VAL A 107 6.01 -12.75 5.24
C VAL A 107 5.36 -11.37 5.34
N GLY A 108 5.29 -10.80 6.53
CA GLY A 108 4.80 -9.44 6.74
C GLY A 108 4.40 -9.12 8.16
N ALA A 109 3.70 -7.99 8.30
CA ALA A 109 3.17 -7.54 9.58
C ALA A 109 1.91 -8.32 9.97
N TYR A 110 1.80 -8.64 11.25
CA TYR A 110 0.59 -9.23 11.83
C TYR A 110 0.38 -8.72 13.25
N VAL A 111 -0.88 -8.67 13.66
CA VAL A 111 -1.24 -8.32 15.03
C VAL A 111 -1.22 -9.57 15.88
N ALA A 112 -0.49 -9.50 17.00
CA ALA A 112 -0.39 -10.54 17.98
C ALA A 112 -0.85 -10.02 19.34
N ILE A 113 -1.33 -10.93 20.18
CA ILE A 113 -1.69 -10.58 21.55
C ILE A 113 -0.43 -10.24 22.38
N ALA A 114 -0.58 -9.31 23.31
CA ALA A 114 0.46 -9.00 24.27
C ALA A 114 0.69 -10.18 25.24
N PRO A 115 1.92 -10.39 25.75
CA PRO A 115 2.20 -11.46 26.70
C PRO A 115 1.35 -11.32 27.98
N GLY A 116 0.65 -12.39 28.36
CA GLY A 116 -0.18 -12.44 29.58
C GLY A 116 -1.65 -12.06 29.37
N GLU A 117 -2.03 -11.64 28.17
CA GLU A 117 -3.39 -11.29 27.81
C GLU A 117 -4.11 -12.43 27.06
N THR A 118 -5.45 -12.36 26.98
CA THR A 118 -6.27 -13.31 26.20
C THR A 118 -7.24 -12.58 25.28
N TRP A 119 -7.46 -13.14 24.07
CA TRP A 119 -8.42 -12.55 23.13
C TRP A 119 -9.84 -12.63 23.71
N PRO A 120 -10.65 -11.56 23.57
CA PRO A 120 -12.04 -11.59 24.00
C PRO A 120 -12.86 -12.54 23.12
N GLN A 121 -14.03 -12.95 23.63
CA GLN A 121 -14.99 -13.73 22.86
C GLN A 121 -15.68 -12.82 21.83
N ILE A 122 -15.86 -13.34 20.61
CA ILE A 122 -16.42 -12.60 19.48
C ILE A 122 -17.73 -13.21 18.99
N TYR A 123 -18.57 -12.39 18.37
CA TYR A 123 -19.70 -12.87 17.58
C TYR A 123 -19.21 -13.59 16.32
N CYS A 124 -19.90 -14.66 15.92
CA CYS A 124 -19.55 -15.37 14.70
C CYS A 124 -20.06 -14.61 13.46
N ARG A 125 -19.17 -13.88 12.81
CA ARG A 125 -19.44 -13.13 11.56
C ARG A 125 -18.18 -13.01 10.70
N PRO A 126 -18.30 -12.81 9.38
CA PRO A 126 -17.14 -12.71 8.48
C PRO A 126 -16.23 -11.48 8.72
N ASP A 127 -16.77 -10.45 9.36
CA ASP A 127 -16.18 -9.13 9.67
C ASP A 127 -16.10 -8.91 11.20
N ALA A 128 -15.86 -9.99 11.96
CA ALA A 128 -15.92 -9.98 13.42
C ALA A 128 -14.86 -9.08 14.06
N VAL A 129 -13.73 -8.88 13.38
CA VAL A 129 -12.61 -8.06 13.85
C VAL A 129 -12.21 -7.10 12.74
N SER A 130 -12.19 -5.81 13.04
CA SER A 130 -11.70 -4.75 12.15
C SER A 130 -10.37 -4.23 12.68
N VAL A 131 -9.35 -4.17 11.82
CA VAL A 131 -8.04 -3.63 12.19
C VAL A 131 -7.75 -2.42 11.31
N SER A 132 -7.68 -1.24 11.93
CA SER A 132 -7.27 0.00 11.30
C SER A 132 -5.81 0.27 11.62
N TYR A 133 -5.00 0.60 10.60
CA TYR A 133 -3.57 0.79 10.74
C TYR A 133 -3.02 1.77 9.70
N VAL A 134 -1.94 2.46 10.07
CA VAL A 134 -1.18 3.31 9.17
C VAL A 134 -0.15 2.46 8.43
N ALA A 135 -0.05 2.63 7.11
CA ALA A 135 0.95 1.96 6.28
C ALA A 135 1.68 2.95 5.38
N GLY A 136 2.95 2.67 5.10
CA GLY A 136 3.80 3.51 4.25
C GLY A 136 4.96 4.13 5.03
N SER A 137 5.71 5.00 4.36
CA SER A 137 6.80 5.77 4.95
C SER A 137 6.70 7.23 4.52
N ALA A 138 7.52 8.09 5.12
CA ALA A 138 7.71 9.43 4.57
C ALA A 138 8.21 9.35 3.11
N PRO A 139 7.88 10.34 2.25
CA PRO A 139 8.32 10.36 0.85
C PRO A 139 9.84 10.23 0.67
N GLU A 140 10.63 10.84 1.55
CA GLU A 140 12.09 10.74 1.59
C GLU A 140 12.61 9.33 1.83
N ASP A 141 11.90 8.52 2.63
CA ASP A 141 12.24 7.16 3.01
C ASP A 141 11.83 6.11 1.96
N VAL A 142 11.15 6.54 0.89
CA VAL A 142 10.85 5.67 -0.24
C VAL A 142 12.16 5.34 -0.97
N PRO A 143 12.53 4.06 -1.13
CA PRO A 143 13.77 3.66 -1.79
C PRO A 143 13.92 4.28 -3.18
N ALA A 144 15.11 4.77 -3.48
CA ALA A 144 15.42 5.40 -4.77
C ALA A 144 15.08 4.50 -5.98
N ALA A 145 15.19 3.17 -5.83
CA ALA A 145 14.79 2.20 -6.85
C ALA A 145 13.30 2.27 -7.18
N LEU A 146 12.42 2.42 -6.18
CA LEU A 146 10.98 2.56 -6.38
C LEU A 146 10.65 3.91 -7.01
N LYS A 147 11.29 4.99 -6.56
CA LYS A 147 11.15 6.33 -7.19
C LYS A 147 11.52 6.30 -8.67
N ALA A 148 12.66 5.69 -9.01
CA ALA A 148 13.10 5.53 -10.40
C ALA A 148 12.13 4.67 -11.23
N ALA A 149 11.58 3.60 -10.65
CA ALA A 149 10.58 2.78 -11.33
C ALA A 149 9.27 3.55 -11.59
N ILE A 150 8.82 4.41 -10.66
CA ILE A 150 7.66 5.29 -10.88
C ILE A 150 7.95 6.24 -12.04
N LEU A 151 9.10 6.92 -12.03
CA LEU A 151 9.49 7.84 -13.11
C LEU A 151 9.53 7.16 -14.49
N LEU A 152 10.09 5.96 -14.59
CA LEU A 152 10.11 5.18 -15.83
C LEU A 152 8.69 4.82 -16.31
N HIS A 153 7.79 4.48 -15.38
CA HIS A 153 6.41 4.15 -15.72
C HIS A 153 5.65 5.39 -16.20
N VAL A 154 5.81 6.53 -15.52
CA VAL A 154 5.20 7.81 -15.91
C VAL A 154 5.70 8.25 -17.29
N ALA A 155 7.01 8.22 -17.54
CA ALA A 155 7.56 8.55 -18.85
C ALA A 155 7.02 7.63 -19.96
N HIS A 156 6.86 6.35 -19.66
CA HIS A 156 6.26 5.41 -20.60
C HIS A 156 4.80 5.77 -20.94
N LEU A 157 3.97 6.09 -19.94
CA LEU A 157 2.58 6.50 -20.14
C LEU A 157 2.48 7.83 -20.91
N TYR A 158 3.36 8.77 -20.61
CA TYR A 158 3.38 10.07 -21.27
C TYR A 158 3.75 9.97 -22.75
N GLN A 159 4.74 9.14 -23.09
CA GLN A 159 5.18 8.89 -24.46
C GLN A 159 4.20 8.03 -25.27
N ASN A 160 3.48 7.11 -24.63
CA ASN A 160 2.61 6.13 -25.28
C ASN A 160 1.16 6.35 -24.86
N ARG A 161 0.42 7.17 -25.62
CA ARG A 161 -0.99 7.52 -25.34
C ARG A 161 -2.01 6.58 -25.97
N GLU A 162 -1.55 5.55 -26.69
CA GLU A 162 -2.39 4.56 -27.38
C GLU A 162 -2.10 3.14 -26.87
N ALA A 163 -3.11 2.28 -26.88
CA ALA A 163 -3.01 0.91 -26.33
C ALA A 163 -2.19 -0.05 -27.23
N VAL A 164 -2.05 0.23 -28.53
CA VAL A 164 -1.32 -0.61 -29.49
C VAL A 164 -0.67 0.27 -30.55
N THR A 165 0.66 0.31 -30.59
CA THR A 165 1.39 0.83 -31.75
C THR A 165 1.65 -0.33 -32.71
N VAL A 166 1.23 -0.18 -33.97
CA VAL A 166 1.17 -1.26 -35.00
C VAL A 166 2.53 -1.91 -35.30
N ASP A 167 3.63 -1.30 -34.88
CA ASP A 167 5.02 -1.74 -35.13
C ASP A 167 5.77 -2.32 -33.92
N ALA A 168 5.17 -2.35 -32.72
CA ALA A 168 5.88 -2.77 -31.50
C ALA A 168 5.58 -4.22 -31.12
N VAL A 169 6.34 -5.17 -31.68
CA VAL A 169 6.56 -6.46 -31.01
C VAL A 169 7.40 -6.14 -29.76
N SER A 170 6.81 -6.35 -28.58
CA SER A 170 7.35 -6.10 -27.22
C SER A 170 7.18 -4.67 -26.70
N ASN A 171 6.27 -4.47 -25.75
CA ASN A 171 6.40 -3.46 -24.68
C ASN A 171 5.50 -3.87 -23.51
N PHE A 172 5.91 -4.96 -22.84
CA PHE A 172 5.70 -5.02 -21.40
C PHE A 172 6.59 -3.92 -20.80
N LEU A 173 6.21 -3.33 -19.67
CA LEU A 173 6.95 -2.28 -18.95
C LEU A 173 8.47 -2.42 -19.11
N PRO A 174 9.25 -1.32 -19.27
CA PRO A 174 10.68 -1.39 -19.56
C PRO A 174 11.37 -2.43 -18.66
N LEU A 175 12.25 -3.29 -19.19
CA LEU A 175 12.92 -4.34 -18.37
C LEU A 175 13.56 -3.77 -17.08
N GLY A 176 14.00 -2.51 -17.13
CA GLY A 176 14.48 -1.77 -15.96
C GLY A 176 13.43 -1.58 -14.86
N TYR A 177 12.16 -1.33 -15.21
CA TYR A 177 11.06 -1.24 -14.24
C TYR A 177 10.93 -2.52 -13.43
N GLU A 178 10.82 -3.67 -14.11
CA GLU A 178 10.66 -4.96 -13.43
C GLU A 178 11.87 -5.28 -12.55
N ALA A 179 13.09 -5.04 -13.05
CA ALA A 179 14.31 -5.26 -12.28
C ALA A 179 14.39 -4.39 -11.01
N LEU A 180 13.88 -3.15 -11.06
CA LEU A 180 13.87 -2.23 -9.92
C LEU A 180 12.85 -2.62 -8.84
N ILE A 181 11.67 -3.11 -9.25
CA ILE A 181 10.62 -3.51 -8.29
C ILE A 181 10.83 -4.92 -7.75
N TRP A 182 11.56 -5.78 -8.46
CA TRP A 182 11.73 -7.19 -8.11
C TRP A 182 12.20 -7.45 -6.67
N PRO A 183 13.20 -6.72 -6.12
CA PRO A 183 13.65 -6.92 -4.74
C PRO A 183 12.59 -6.63 -3.68
N PHE A 184 11.56 -5.84 -4.03
CA PHE A 184 10.48 -5.43 -3.14
C PHE A 184 9.23 -6.30 -3.30
N LYS A 185 9.18 -7.16 -4.32
CA LYS A 185 8.09 -8.14 -4.47
C LYS A 185 8.19 -9.15 -3.34
N ARG A 186 7.07 -9.39 -2.66
CA ARG A 186 6.98 -10.45 -1.65
C ARG A 186 7.07 -11.81 -2.34
N PRO A 187 8.04 -12.67 -1.99
CA PRO A 187 8.08 -14.02 -2.51
C PRO A 187 6.95 -14.84 -1.89
N GLY A 188 5.94 -15.20 -2.70
CA GLY A 188 4.97 -16.25 -2.37
C GLY A 188 3.77 -15.83 -1.50
N LEU A 189 2.87 -15.04 -2.08
CA LEU A 189 1.43 -15.12 -1.80
C LEU A 189 0.71 -15.68 -3.03
#